data_AF-A0AAJ4TI63-F1
#
_entry.id   AF-A0AAJ4TI63-F1
#
_cell.length_a   1.000
_cell.length_b   1.000
_cell.length_c   1.000
_cell.angle_alpha   90.00
_cell.angle_beta   90.00
_cell.angle_gamma   90.00
#
_symmetry.space_group_name_H-M   'P 1'
#
loop_
_entity.id
_entity.type
_entity.pdbx_description
1 polymer ?
#
loop_
_entity_poly.entity_id
_entity_poly.type
_entity_poly.pdbx_seq_one_letter_code
_entity_poly.pdbx_strand_id
1 'polypeptide(L)'
;MNNLLSQPLTFTLNREPIFYIRENEVLSANIPISITPSSSFCIPVYTGMEFGGDSVAILQAQGVDKLANTLQSELEALQDCGYFGWVTEMLKDEIIRCRRFAESLREPVVKHRLCNSCNDWVRGGCSSTCSVYGKESNHA
;
A
#
# COMPACT_ATOMS: atom_id res chain seq x y z
N MET A 1 -28.26 8.59 5.74
CA MET A 1 -26.98 8.13 6.31
C MET A 1 -26.29 7.32 5.23
N ASN A 2 -25.35 7.91 4.51
CA ASN A 2 -24.64 7.25 3.41
C ASN A 2 -23.55 6.37 4.02
N ASN A 3 -23.73 5.05 3.93
CA ASN A 3 -22.64 4.10 4.18
C ASN A 3 -21.62 4.26 3.04
N LEU A 4 -20.61 5.09 3.27
CA LEU A 4 -19.47 5.33 2.36
C LEU A 4 -18.59 4.07 2.13
N LEU A 5 -18.93 2.94 2.76
CA LEU A 5 -18.22 1.66 2.61
C LEU A 5 -19.24 0.57 2.29
N SER A 6 -19.77 0.59 1.07
CA SER A 6 -20.66 -0.45 0.54
C SER A 6 -19.93 -1.77 0.24
N GLN A 7 -18.60 -1.82 0.38
CA GLN A 7 -17.78 -3.01 0.21
C GLN A 7 -16.93 -3.29 1.46
N PRO A 8 -16.78 -4.57 1.87
CA PRO A 8 -15.88 -4.92 2.96
C PRO A 8 -14.45 -4.49 2.65
N LEU A 9 -13.81 -3.81 3.60
CA LEU A 9 -12.40 -3.44 3.52
C LEU A 9 -11.53 -4.68 3.74
N THR A 10 -11.31 -5.45 2.68
CA THR A 10 -10.39 -6.58 2.72
C THR A 10 -8.95 -6.09 2.53
N PHE A 11 -8.08 -6.41 3.49
CA PHE A 11 -6.64 -6.20 3.39
C PHE A 11 -5.96 -7.57 3.27
N THR A 12 -4.96 -7.68 2.39
CA THR A 12 -4.30 -8.95 2.08
C THR A 12 -2.84 -8.89 2.48
N LEU A 13 -2.38 -9.85 3.26
CA LEU A 13 -0.96 -10.00 3.56
C LEU A 13 -0.46 -11.30 2.94
N ASN A 14 0.50 -11.18 2.03
CA ASN A 14 1.23 -12.32 1.51
C ASN A 14 2.26 -12.72 2.57
N ARG A 15 1.89 -13.67 3.44
CA ARG A 15 2.82 -14.29 4.39
C ARG A 15 3.32 -15.60 3.82
N GLU A 16 4.61 -15.84 3.94
CA GLU A 16 5.15 -17.17 3.71
C GLU A 16 4.87 -18.06 4.92
N PRO A 17 4.32 -19.26 4.72
CA PRO A 17 4.20 -20.24 5.78
C PRO A 17 5.59 -20.69 6.22
N ILE A 18 5.79 -20.80 7.53
CA ILE A 18 7.09 -21.20 8.09
C ILE A 18 7.18 -22.72 8.16
N PHE A 19 6.05 -23.36 8.49
CA PHE A 19 5.91 -24.80 8.52
C PHE A 19 4.57 -25.24 7.95
N TYR A 20 4.45 -26.53 7.71
CA TYR A 20 3.23 -27.21 7.33
C TYR A 20 2.96 -28.35 8.31
N ILE A 21 1.69 -28.50 8.70
CA ILE A 21 1.20 -29.63 9.52
C ILE A 21 0.22 -30.48 8.71
N ARG A 22 -0.17 -31.62 9.27
CA ARG A 22 -1.17 -32.49 8.65
C ARG A 22 -2.58 -31.98 8.94
N GLU A 23 -3.50 -32.19 8.01
CA GLU A 23 -4.89 -31.71 8.10
C GLU A 23 -5.63 -32.18 9.36
N ASN A 24 -5.39 -33.41 9.80
CA ASN A 24 -6.04 -34.01 10.95
C ASN A 24 -5.08 -34.26 12.12
N GLU A 25 -3.99 -33.48 12.20
CA GLU A 25 -3.02 -33.64 13.27
C GLU A 25 -3.63 -33.20 14.62
N VAL A 26 -3.61 -34.09 15.61
CA VAL A 26 -4.08 -33.77 16.95
C VAL A 26 -3.06 -32.83 17.60
N LEU A 27 -3.52 -31.63 18.00
CA LEU A 27 -2.68 -30.66 18.69
C LEU A 27 -2.19 -31.24 20.03
N SER A 28 -0.96 -31.73 20.05
CA SER A 28 -0.27 -32.26 21.21
C SER A 28 0.98 -31.41 21.52
N ALA A 29 1.70 -31.72 22.59
CA ALA A 29 2.96 -31.02 22.89
C ALA A 29 4.05 -31.23 21.82
N ASN A 30 3.96 -32.32 21.04
CA ASN A 30 4.92 -32.65 19.99
C ASN A 30 4.17 -32.88 18.68
N ILE A 31 4.11 -31.84 17.84
CA ILE A 31 3.43 -31.89 16.55
C ILE A 31 4.50 -32.10 15.47
N PRO A 32 4.37 -33.10 14.59
CA PRO A 32 5.24 -33.22 13.44
C PRO A 32 5.03 -32.04 12.50
N ILE A 33 6.12 -31.41 12.09
CA ILE A 33 6.14 -30.26 11.18
C ILE A 33 7.03 -30.55 9.97
N SER A 34 6.69 -29.95 8.83
CA SER A 34 7.53 -29.92 7.63
C SER A 34 7.79 -28.49 7.20
N ILE A 35 9.00 -28.20 6.71
CA ILE A 35 9.33 -26.87 6.14
C ILE A 35 8.84 -26.78 4.69
N THR A 36 8.67 -27.92 4.01
CA THR A 36 8.18 -27.99 2.64
C THR A 36 6.77 -28.58 2.58
N PRO A 37 5.91 -28.09 1.67
CA PRO A 37 4.59 -28.66 1.47
C PRO A 37 4.70 -30.07 0.87
N SER A 38 3.84 -30.97 1.32
CA SER A 38 3.68 -32.31 0.76
C SER A 38 2.23 -32.77 0.85
N SER A 39 1.89 -33.91 0.23
CA SER A 39 0.54 -34.49 0.33
C SER A 39 0.10 -34.75 1.77
N SER A 40 1.06 -35.01 2.68
CA SER A 40 0.78 -35.27 4.09
C SER A 40 0.92 -34.04 4.98
N PHE A 41 1.66 -33.02 4.55
CA PHE A 41 1.90 -31.77 5.29
C PHE A 41 1.44 -30.59 4.42
N CYS A 42 0.16 -30.27 4.52
CA CYS A 42 -0.56 -29.37 3.61
C CYS A 42 -1.19 -28.15 4.29
N ILE A 43 -1.30 -28.14 5.63
CA ILE A 43 -1.87 -27.01 6.36
C ILE A 43 -0.75 -26.03 6.72
N PRO A 44 -0.77 -24.79 6.19
CA PRO A 44 0.26 -23.81 6.48
C PRO A 44 0.16 -23.28 7.92
N VAL A 45 1.29 -23.23 8.60
CA VAL A 45 1.44 -22.62 9.93
C VAL A 45 2.28 -21.36 9.79
N TYR A 46 1.71 -20.25 10.24
CA TYR A 46 2.35 -18.95 10.30
C TYR A 46 2.72 -18.68 11.77
N THR A 47 3.89 -18.10 12.04
CA THR A 47 4.16 -17.57 13.38
C THR A 47 3.27 -16.35 13.65
N GLY A 48 3.15 -16.00 14.93
CA GLY A 48 2.26 -14.95 15.43
C GLY A 48 2.36 -13.61 14.69
N MET A 49 1.40 -12.72 14.96
CA MET A 49 1.32 -11.37 14.41
C MET A 49 2.41 -10.46 14.99
N GLU A 50 3.67 -10.73 14.67
CA GLU A 50 4.65 -9.65 14.65
C GLU A 50 4.62 -9.07 13.24
N PHE A 51 3.89 -7.96 13.09
CA PHE A 51 3.99 -7.15 11.87
C PHE A 51 5.37 -6.51 11.88
N GLY A 52 6.31 -7.11 11.15
CA GLY A 52 7.54 -6.40 10.79
C GLY A 52 7.20 -5.09 10.07
N GLY A 53 8.12 -4.13 10.09
CA GLY A 53 7.92 -2.81 9.46
C GLY A 53 7.40 -2.91 8.02
N ASP A 54 7.88 -3.88 7.26
CA ASP A 54 7.48 -4.14 5.88
C ASP A 54 6.01 -4.56 5.76
N SER A 55 5.51 -5.40 6.68
CA SER A 55 4.10 -5.81 6.70
C SER A 55 3.17 -4.64 7.05
N VAL A 56 3.60 -3.76 7.96
CA VAL A 56 2.85 -2.53 8.28
C VAL A 56 2.82 -1.60 7.08
N ALA A 57 3.94 -1.41 6.39
CA ALA A 57 4.03 -0.55 5.22
C ALA A 57 3.13 -1.05 4.07
N ILE A 58 3.08 -2.36 3.84
CA ILE A 58 2.17 -2.98 2.85
C ILE A 58 0.70 -2.72 3.22
N LEU A 59 0.32 -2.88 4.50
CA LEU A 59 -1.05 -2.60 4.95
C LEU A 59 -1.41 -1.12 4.79
N GLN A 60 -0.51 -0.21 5.16
CA GLN A 60 -0.69 1.22 4.96
C GLN A 60 -0.85 1.55 3.48
N ALA A 61 -0.03 0.98 2.61
CA ALA A 61 -0.12 1.17 1.16
C ALA A 61 -1.48 0.72 0.60
N GLN A 62 -2.03 -0.40 1.10
CA GLN A 62 -3.37 -0.85 0.70
C GLN A 62 -4.47 0.07 1.21
N GLY A 63 -4.33 0.62 2.41
CA GLY A 63 -5.25 1.63 2.94
C GLY A 63 -5.27 2.88 2.08
N VAL A 64 -4.10 3.37 1.68
CA VAL A 64 -3.95 4.55 0.82
C VAL A 64 -4.49 4.30 -0.59
N ASP A 65 -4.29 3.11 -1.18
CA ASP A 65 -4.90 2.75 -2.46
C ASP A 65 -6.43 2.79 -2.39
N LYS A 66 -7.00 2.22 -1.32
CA LYS A 66 -8.46 2.22 -1.12
C LYS A 66 -9.00 3.63 -0.99
N LEU A 67 -8.30 4.51 -0.26
CA LEU A 67 -8.63 5.94 -0.19
C LEU A 67 -8.59 6.58 -1.58
N ALA A 68 -7.54 6.36 -2.37
CA ALA A 68 -7.43 6.89 -3.72
C ALA A 68 -8.59 6.42 -4.63
N ASN A 69 -9.02 5.17 -4.49
CA ASN A 69 -10.15 4.64 -5.23
C ASN A 69 -11.47 5.29 -4.81
N THR A 70 -11.70 5.50 -3.50
CA THR A 70 -12.88 6.25 -3.02
C THR A 70 -12.89 7.67 -3.58
N LEU A 71 -11.76 8.39 -3.52
CA LEU A 71 -11.65 9.75 -4.07
C LEU A 71 -11.90 9.78 -5.58
N GLN A 72 -11.42 8.76 -6.31
CA GLN A 72 -11.66 8.60 -7.74
C GLN A 72 -13.17 8.42 -8.04
N SER A 73 -13.88 7.58 -7.29
CA SER A 73 -15.32 7.42 -7.44
C SER A 73 -16.10 8.69 -7.13
N GLU A 74 -15.71 9.45 -6.11
CA GLU A 74 -16.33 10.76 -5.81
C GLU A 74 -16.05 11.79 -6.91
N LEU A 75 -14.83 11.81 -7.46
CA LEU A 75 -14.49 12.67 -8.60
C LEU A 75 -15.36 12.36 -9.82
N GLU A 76 -15.57 11.08 -10.12
CA GLU A 76 -16.44 10.62 -11.21
C GLU A 76 -17.89 11.07 -10.98
N ALA A 77 -18.42 10.89 -9.77
CA ALA A 77 -19.77 11.35 -9.43
C ALA A 77 -19.95 12.87 -9.56
N LEU A 78 -18.93 13.66 -9.20
CA LEU A 78 -18.94 15.11 -9.39
C LEU A 78 -18.95 15.49 -10.87
N GLN A 79 -18.13 14.82 -11.69
CA GLN A 79 -18.07 15.05 -13.13
C GLN A 79 -19.37 14.66 -13.84
N ASP A 80 -20.01 13.57 -13.42
CA ASP A 80 -21.32 13.15 -13.93
C ASP A 80 -22.43 14.17 -13.63
N CYS A 81 -22.31 14.89 -12.52
CA CYS A 81 -23.19 16.00 -12.16
C CYS A 81 -22.83 17.33 -12.88
N GLY A 82 -21.82 17.32 -13.75
CA GLY A 82 -21.36 18.50 -14.49
C GLY A 82 -20.50 19.46 -13.66
N TYR A 83 -20.01 19.06 -12.49
CA TYR A 83 -19.06 19.87 -11.72
C TYR A 83 -17.66 19.72 -12.30
N PHE A 84 -17.11 20.85 -12.75
CA PHE A 84 -15.74 20.96 -13.26
C PHE A 84 -15.06 22.20 -12.69
N GLY A 85 -13.73 22.17 -12.66
CA GLY A 85 -12.91 23.33 -12.33
C GLY A 85 -11.85 23.01 -11.28
N TRP A 86 -11.43 24.05 -10.56
CA TRP A 86 -10.29 23.96 -9.65
C TRP A 86 -10.42 22.85 -8.58
N VAL A 87 -11.62 22.67 -8.01
CA VAL A 87 -11.85 21.63 -7.00
C VAL A 87 -11.67 20.21 -7.56
N THR A 88 -12.16 19.95 -8.77
CA THR A 88 -11.98 18.64 -9.42
C THR A 88 -10.54 18.39 -9.85
N GLU A 89 -9.80 19.44 -10.23
CA GLU A 89 -8.36 19.32 -10.52
C GLU A 89 -7.54 19.07 -9.26
N MET A 90 -7.85 19.74 -8.14
CA MET A 90 -7.22 19.45 -6.85
C MET A 90 -7.46 18.00 -6.40
N LEU A 91 -8.66 17.48 -6.63
CA LEU A 91 -9.00 16.10 -6.28
C LEU A 91 -8.20 15.10 -7.12
N LYS A 92 -8.03 15.37 -8.43
CA LYS A 92 -7.13 14.57 -9.30
C LYS A 92 -5.69 14.58 -8.78
N ASP A 93 -5.16 15.74 -8.40
CA ASP A 93 -3.81 15.85 -7.85
C ASP A 93 -3.66 15.06 -6.55
N GLU A 94 -4.66 15.08 -5.67
CA GLU A 94 -4.60 14.30 -4.43
C GLU A 94 -4.70 12.79 -4.69
N ILE A 95 -5.52 12.34 -5.64
CA ILE A 95 -5.57 10.92 -6.06
C ILE A 95 -4.19 10.46 -6.54
N ILE A 96 -3.52 11.26 -7.38
CA ILE A 96 -2.17 10.95 -7.87
C ILE A 96 -1.18 10.89 -6.71
N ARG A 97 -1.27 11.82 -5.75
CA ARG A 97 -0.41 11.84 -4.56
C ARG A 97 -0.63 10.63 -3.66
N CYS A 98 -1.88 10.20 -3.45
CA CYS A 98 -2.18 8.98 -2.72
C CYS A 98 -1.53 7.77 -3.38
N ARG A 99 -1.67 7.60 -4.71
CA ARG A 99 -1.07 6.47 -5.44
C ARG A 99 0.45 6.44 -5.32
N ARG A 100 1.12 7.58 -5.52
CA ARG A 100 2.59 7.69 -5.34
C ARG A 100 3.02 7.39 -3.91
N PHE A 101 2.26 7.84 -2.92
CA PHE A 101 2.56 7.56 -1.53
C PHE A 101 2.42 6.06 -1.23
N ALA A 102 1.37 5.42 -1.72
CA ALA A 102 1.19 3.98 -1.59
C ALA A 102 2.31 3.18 -2.27
N GLU A 103 2.78 3.60 -3.45
CA GLU A 103 3.98 3.05 -4.10
C GLU A 103 5.22 3.19 -3.21
N SER A 104 5.45 4.38 -2.62
CA SER A 104 6.61 4.61 -1.73
C SER A 104 6.59 3.79 -0.45
N LEU A 105 5.40 3.41 0.03
CA LEU A 105 5.24 2.52 1.18
C LEU A 105 5.56 1.05 0.81
N ARG A 106 5.32 0.65 -0.45
CA ARG A 106 5.66 -0.70 -0.94
C ARG A 106 7.14 -0.82 -1.29
N GLU A 107 7.69 0.22 -1.87
CA GLU A 107 9.09 0.34 -2.25
C GLU A 107 9.67 1.56 -1.57
N PRO A 108 10.22 1.43 -0.34
CA PRO A 108 10.92 2.52 0.30
C PRO A 108 12.10 2.90 -0.59
N VAL A 109 11.91 3.93 -1.41
CA VAL A 109 12.89 4.42 -2.37
C VAL A 109 14.19 4.58 -1.62
N VAL A 110 15.21 3.84 -2.05
CA VAL A 110 16.60 4.01 -1.60
C VAL A 110 16.85 5.52 -1.54
N LYS A 111 17.25 6.02 -0.36
CA LYS A 111 17.50 7.40 0.10
C LYS A 111 18.28 8.36 -0.84
N HIS A 112 18.47 8.06 -2.11
CA HIS A 112 19.43 8.68 -3.02
C HIS A 112 18.83 9.50 -4.16
N ARG A 113 17.54 9.88 -4.13
CA ARG A 113 16.97 10.77 -5.16
C ARG A 113 16.17 11.96 -4.63
N LEU A 114 16.49 12.47 -3.45
CA LEU A 114 15.89 13.71 -2.94
C LEU A 114 17.00 14.66 -2.45
N CYS A 115 16.95 15.92 -2.89
CA CYS A 115 17.80 16.95 -2.31
C CYS A 115 17.36 17.23 -0.87
N ASN A 116 18.27 17.73 -0.02
CA ASN A 116 18.02 17.96 1.41
C ASN A 116 16.78 18.84 1.69
N SER A 117 16.35 19.67 0.74
CA SER A 117 15.14 20.50 0.88
C SER A 117 13.82 19.75 0.63
N CYS A 118 13.83 18.60 -0.09
CA CYS A 118 12.66 17.77 -0.34
C CYS A 118 12.63 16.51 0.56
N ASN A 119 13.59 16.37 1.48
CA ASN A 119 13.76 15.20 2.33
C ASN A 119 12.84 15.19 3.57
N ASP A 120 12.27 16.35 3.93
CA ASP A 120 11.39 16.49 5.10
C ASP A 120 9.91 16.15 4.81
N TRP A 121 9.58 15.80 3.58
CA TRP A 121 8.21 15.47 3.20
C TRP A 121 8.07 13.98 2.91
N VAL A 122 7.24 13.32 3.71
CA VAL A 122 6.70 11.95 3.48
C VAL A 122 5.99 11.83 2.10
N ARG A 123 5.80 12.94 1.38
CA ARG A 123 5.04 13.09 0.13
C ARG A 123 5.83 12.89 -1.17
N GLY A 124 7.05 12.36 -1.15
CA GLY A 124 7.74 11.83 -2.34
C GLY A 124 7.51 12.61 -3.65
N GLY A 125 8.13 13.79 -3.76
CA GLY A 125 8.12 14.56 -5.01
C GLY A 125 8.36 16.04 -4.78
N CYS A 126 9.33 16.62 -5.50
CA CYS A 126 9.47 18.07 -5.54
C CYS A 126 8.35 18.65 -6.43
N SER A 127 7.69 19.71 -5.95
CA SER A 127 6.70 20.46 -6.73
C SER A 127 7.32 20.99 -8.04
N SER A 128 6.54 21.13 -9.10
CA SER A 128 6.96 21.81 -10.34
C SER A 128 7.36 23.28 -10.13
N THR A 129 7.05 23.83 -8.96
CA THR A 129 7.46 25.16 -8.49
C THR A 129 8.68 25.15 -7.56
N CYS A 130 9.33 24.01 -7.35
CA CYS A 130 10.54 23.92 -6.53
C CYS A 130 11.71 24.59 -7.25
N SER A 131 12.40 25.51 -6.56
CA SER A 131 13.52 26.31 -7.09
C SER A 131 14.75 25.49 -7.51
N VAL A 132 14.79 24.20 -7.20
CA VAL A 132 15.85 23.25 -7.56
C VAL A 132 15.47 22.38 -8.76
N TYR A 133 14.18 22.33 -9.15
CA TYR A 133 13.63 21.42 -10.17
C TYR A 133 14.11 21.68 -11.61
N GLY A 134 14.98 22.67 -11.82
CA GLY A 134 15.52 23.00 -13.14
C GLY A 134 16.96 23.50 -13.14
N LYS A 135 17.72 23.31 -12.05
CA LYS A 135 19.10 23.84 -11.97
C LYS A 135 20.20 22.81 -12.16
N GLU A 136 19.93 21.51 -11.99
CA GLU A 136 20.98 20.49 -12.12
C GLU A 136 20.45 19.18 -12.70
N SER A 137 20.12 19.17 -14.00
CA SER A 137 20.21 17.95 -14.80
C SER A 137 19.89 18.24 -16.27
N ASN A 138 20.91 18.10 -17.12
CA ASN A 138 20.73 17.82 -18.54
C ASN A 138 19.99 16.48 -18.68
N HIS A 139 18.67 16.53 -18.73
CA HIS A 139 17.85 15.44 -19.23
C HIS A 139 17.28 15.87 -20.58
N ALA A 140 18.06 15.60 -21.62
CA ALA A 140 17.54 15.35 -22.95
C ALA A 140 16.79 14.01 -22.96
#